data_AF-A0A945X6S2-F1
#
_entry.id   AF-A0A945X6S2-F1
#
_cell.length_a   1.000
_cell.length_b   1.000
_cell.length_c   1.000
_cell.angle_alpha   90.00
_cell.angle_beta   90.00
_cell.angle_gamma   90.00
#
_symmetry.space_group_name_H-M   'P 1'
#
loop_
_entity.id
_entity.type
_entity.pdbx_description
1 polymer ?
#
loop_
_entity_poly.entity_id
_entity_poly.type
_entity_poly.pdbx_seq_one_letter_code
_entity_poly.pdbx_strand_id
1 'polypeptide(L)'
;MYYVKVLGKLRGPFSPARALALLEEGRWDWTVPMSEDKISWQPANEYPELVPQSADRVLSADERLCPECGGVVKAKAILCKHCRRGISAA
;
A
#
# COMPACT_ATOMS: atom_id res chain seq x y z
N MET A 1 -9.01 14.34 -11.21
CA MET A 1 -9.56 15.11 -10.05
C MET A 1 -10.56 14.19 -9.40
N TYR A 2 -10.51 13.99 -8.07
CA TYR A 2 -11.32 12.96 -7.42
C TYR A 2 -12.42 13.54 -6.53
N TYR A 3 -13.54 12.84 -6.53
CA TYR A 3 -14.66 13.01 -5.63
C TYR A 3 -14.73 11.80 -4.73
N VAL A 4 -15.00 12.02 -3.44
CA VAL A 4 -15.10 10.96 -2.45
C VAL A 4 -16.49 10.99 -1.84
N LYS A 5 -17.11 9.82 -1.68
CA LYS A 5 -18.43 9.71 -1.04
C LYS A 5 -18.28 9.12 0.36
N VAL A 6 -18.35 10.00 1.36
CA VAL A 6 -18.22 9.59 2.77
C VAL A 6 -19.55 9.82 3.47
N LEU A 7 -20.16 8.76 4.00
CA LEU A 7 -21.45 8.81 4.71
C LEU A 7 -22.56 9.53 3.91
N GLY A 8 -22.62 9.26 2.60
CA GLY A 8 -23.60 9.87 1.70
C GLY A 8 -23.31 11.32 1.32
N LYS A 9 -22.26 11.95 1.86
CA LYS A 9 -21.84 13.30 1.47
C LYS A 9 -20.73 13.24 0.43
N LEU A 10 -20.95 13.94 -0.68
CA LEU A 10 -19.94 14.14 -1.71
C LEU A 10 -18.93 15.19 -1.21
N ARG A 11 -17.65 14.82 -1.21
CA ARG A 11 -16.52 15.69 -0.85
C ARG A 11 -15.62 15.83 -2.07
N GLY A 12 -15.15 17.04 -2.35
CA GLY A 12 -14.24 17.33 -3.45
C GLY A 12 -14.68 18.55 -4.29
N PRO A 13 -14.03 18.79 -5.44
CA PRO A 13 -12.97 17.97 -6.04
C PRO A 13 -11.64 18.07 -5.27
N PHE A 14 -10.92 16.95 -5.19
CA PHE A 14 -9.55 16.89 -4.68
C PHE A 14 -8.58 16.63 -5.84
N SER A 15 -7.42 17.26 -5.79
CA SER A 15 -6.29 16.86 -6.65
C SER A 15 -5.79 15.47 -6.24
N PRO A 16 -5.12 14.73 -7.14
CA PRO A 16 -4.56 13.41 -6.83
C PRO A 16 -3.66 13.45 -5.59
N ALA A 17 -2.76 14.44 -5.53
CA ALA A 17 -1.87 14.66 -4.40
C ALA A 17 -2.61 14.92 -3.08
N ARG A 18 -3.73 15.66 -3.11
CA ARG A 18 -4.53 15.93 -1.92
C ARG A 18 -5.34 14.70 -1.49
N ALA A 19 -5.85 13.92 -2.44
CA ALA A 19 -6.54 12.67 -2.16
C ALA A 19 -5.59 11.64 -1.52
N LEU A 20 -4.38 11.49 -2.07
CA LEU A 20 -3.32 10.67 -1.50
C LEU A 20 -3.00 11.09 -0.07
N ALA A 21 -2.71 12.37 0.16
CA ALA A 21 -2.39 12.88 1.49
C ALA A 21 -3.48 12.54 2.52
N LEU A 22 -4.77 12.60 2.13
CA LEU A 22 -5.87 12.27 3.03
C LEU A 22 -5.97 10.75 3.33
N LEU A 23 -5.63 9.90 2.37
CA LEU A 23 -5.54 8.46 2.58
C LEU A 23 -4.35 8.11 3.48
N GLU A 24 -3.19 8.73 3.25
CA GLU A 24 -1.99 8.56 4.08
C GLU A 24 -2.13 9.11 5.50
N GLU A 25 -2.82 10.25 5.66
CA GLU A 25 -3.19 10.81 6.97
C GLU A 25 -4.16 9.91 7.76
N GLY A 26 -4.66 8.81 7.16
CA GLY A 26 -5.64 7.92 7.76
C GLY A 26 -7.01 8.58 7.97
N ARG A 27 -7.28 9.70 7.30
CA ARG A 27 -8.60 10.37 7.33
C ARG A 27 -9.65 9.49 6.65
N TRP A 28 -9.23 8.76 5.62
CA TRP A 28 -10.05 7.81 4.87
C TRP A 28 -9.29 6.50 4.68
N ASP A 29 -10.05 5.41 4.56
CA ASP A 29 -9.50 4.11 4.26
C ASP A 29 -9.28 3.95 2.74
N TRP A 30 -8.37 3.05 2.34
CA TRP A 30 -8.11 2.69 0.95
C TRP A 30 -9.32 2.08 0.24
N THR A 31 -10.33 1.62 0.97
CA THR A 31 -11.60 1.14 0.40
C THR A 31 -12.64 2.25 0.20
N VAL A 32 -12.31 3.53 0.48
CA VAL A 32 -13.27 4.62 0.33
C VAL A 32 -13.70 4.76 -1.13
N PRO A 33 -15.00 4.89 -1.43
CA PRO A 33 -15.46 5.04 -2.80
C PRO A 33 -15.06 6.42 -3.34
N MET A 34 -14.23 6.39 -4.37
CA MET A 34 -13.73 7.53 -5.12
C MET A 34 -14.23 7.49 -6.57
N SER A 35 -14.30 8.66 -7.20
CA SER A 35 -14.80 8.81 -8.56
C SER A 35 -14.18 10.04 -9.22
N GLU A 36 -13.80 9.94 -10.49
CA GLU A 36 -13.31 11.09 -11.25
C GLU A 36 -14.43 11.83 -11.99
N ASP A 37 -15.45 11.09 -12.41
CA ASP A 37 -16.58 11.52 -13.25
C ASP A 37 -17.88 11.74 -12.47
N LYS A 38 -17.91 11.38 -11.17
CA LYS A 38 -19.09 11.32 -10.28
C LYS A 38 -20.11 10.23 -10.63
N ILE A 39 -19.79 9.38 -11.61
CA ILE A 39 -20.68 8.33 -12.13
C ILE A 39 -20.09 6.97 -11.76
N SER A 40 -18.80 6.78 -12.02
CA SER A 40 -18.03 5.57 -11.78
C SER A 40 -17.38 5.65 -10.41
N TRP A 41 -17.87 4.87 -9.46
CA TRP A 41 -17.37 4.83 -8.09
C TRP A 41 -16.56 3.56 -7.87
N GLN A 42 -15.27 3.72 -7.63
CA GLN A 42 -14.33 2.63 -7.37
C GLN A 42 -13.55 2.93 -6.09
N PRO A 43 -13.11 1.91 -5.35
CA PRO A 43 -12.33 2.12 -4.14
C PRO A 43 -10.98 2.79 -4.46
N ALA A 44 -10.43 3.56 -3.52
CA ALA A 44 -9.20 4.31 -3.72
C ALA A 44 -7.99 3.44 -4.13
N ASN A 45 -7.97 2.17 -3.70
CA ASN A 45 -6.93 1.20 -4.07
C ASN A 45 -6.99 0.71 -5.53
N GLU A 46 -8.06 0.97 -6.27
CA GLU A 46 -8.14 0.66 -7.71
C GLU A 46 -7.48 1.75 -8.57
N TYR A 47 -7.16 2.90 -7.98
CA TYR A 47 -6.49 4.01 -8.65
C TYR A 47 -4.97 3.91 -8.48
N PRO A 48 -4.20 3.46 -9.49
CA PRO A 48 -2.77 3.23 -9.35
C PRO A 48 -1.96 4.49 -9.03
N GLU A 49 -2.49 5.67 -9.34
CA GLU A 49 -1.93 6.98 -9.00
C GLU A 49 -2.18 7.41 -7.54
N LEU A 50 -3.14 6.78 -6.86
CA LEU A 50 -3.43 6.98 -5.45
C LEU A 50 -2.87 5.86 -4.59
N VAL A 51 -2.71 4.65 -5.14
CA VAL A 51 -1.97 3.61 -4.45
C VAL A 51 -0.54 4.10 -4.33
N PRO A 52 0.01 4.28 -3.11
CA PRO A 52 1.44 4.46 -2.97
C PRO A 52 2.01 3.21 -3.61
N GLN A 53 2.63 3.34 -4.79
CA GLN A 53 3.33 2.24 -5.44
C GLN A 53 4.21 1.70 -4.35
N SER A 54 3.78 0.58 -3.79
CA SER A 54 4.14 0.17 -2.44
C SER A 54 5.64 0.24 -2.45
N ALA A 55 6.15 1.28 -1.79
CA ALA A 55 7.52 1.73 -1.97
C ALA A 55 8.30 0.45 -1.99
N ASP A 56 8.89 0.16 -3.16
CA ASP A 56 9.84 -0.92 -3.34
C ASP A 56 10.54 -0.94 -2.01
N ARG A 57 10.24 -1.94 -1.15
CA ARG A 57 10.97 -2.03 0.10
C ARG A 57 12.30 -2.42 -0.49
N VAL A 58 13.12 -1.41 -0.75
CA VAL A 58 14.50 -1.54 -1.14
C VAL A 58 15.04 -2.18 0.11
N LEU A 59 14.94 -3.51 0.10
CA LEU A 59 15.56 -4.36 1.07
C LEU A 59 16.97 -3.80 1.08
N SER A 60 17.40 -3.37 2.27
CA SER A 60 18.79 -2.97 2.41
C SER A 60 19.65 -4.08 1.79
N ALA A 61 20.85 -3.78 1.28
CA ALA A 61 21.71 -4.82 0.73
C ALA A 61 21.92 -6.01 1.69
N ASP A 62 21.68 -5.79 2.99
CA ASP A 62 21.69 -6.77 4.07
C ASP A 62 20.32 -7.39 4.41
N GLU A 63 19.30 -7.31 3.57
CA GLU A 63 17.96 -7.87 3.79
C GLU A 63 17.50 -8.70 2.59
N ARG A 64 16.79 -9.79 2.85
CA ARG A 64 16.20 -10.67 1.85
C ARG A 64 14.88 -11.24 2.35
N LEU A 65 14.08 -11.80 1.46
CA LEU A 65 12.87 -12.54 1.83
C LEU A 65 13.24 -13.99 2.14
N CYS A 66 12.62 -14.54 3.18
CA CYS A 66 12.72 -15.96 3.49
C CYS A 66 11.98 -16.77 2.41
N PRO A 67 12.61 -17.78 1.78
CA PRO A 67 12.00 -18.58 0.72
C PRO A 67 10.83 -19.44 1.20
N GLU A 68 10.78 -19.74 2.51
CA GLU A 68 9.76 -20.62 3.10
C GLU A 68 8.48 -19.87 3.52
N CYS A 69 8.57 -18.58 3.88
CA CYS A 69 7.44 -17.85 4.46
C CYS A 69 7.27 -16.40 3.98
N GLY A 70 8.19 -15.88 3.15
CA GLY A 70 8.14 -14.51 2.68
C GLY A 70 8.47 -13.44 3.73
N GLY A 71 8.83 -13.83 4.96
CA GLY A 71 9.25 -12.88 6.00
C GLY A 71 10.59 -12.21 5.67
N VAL A 72 10.73 -10.93 6.03
CA VAL A 72 11.98 -10.18 5.85
C VAL A 72 13.02 -10.64 6.86
N VAL A 73 14.20 -11.01 6.38
CA VAL A 73 15.31 -11.53 7.17
C VAL A 73 16.62 -10.89 6.72
N LYS A 74 17.63 -10.84 7.60
CA LYS A 74 18.94 -10.34 7.20
C LYS A 74 19.54 -11.25 6.11
N ALA A 75 20.28 -10.70 5.16
CA ALA A 75 20.96 -11.44 4.10
C ALA A 75 21.86 -12.56 4.68
N LYS A 76 22.57 -12.24 5.77
CA LYS A 76 23.44 -13.18 6.51
C LYS A 76 22.70 -14.02 7.57
N ALA A 77 21.38 -13.94 7.67
CA ALA A 77 20.63 -14.76 8.61
C ALA A 77 20.65 -16.23 8.15
N ILE A 78 21.09 -17.11 9.05
CA ILE A 78 21.04 -18.57 8.87
C ILE A 78 19.66 -19.13 9.25
N LEU A 79 18.89 -18.41 10.08
CA LEU A 79 17.59 -18.84 10.58
C LEU A 79 16.53 -17.73 10.44
N CYS A 80 15.35 -18.09 9.94
CA CYS A 80 14.23 -17.16 9.87
C CYS A 80 13.59 -16.99 11.25
N LYS A 81 13.42 -15.73 11.70
CA LYS A 81 12.74 -15.45 12.98
C LYS A 81 11.23 -15.74 12.95
N HIS A 82 10.63 -15.80 11.76
CA HIS A 82 9.20 -16.04 11.59
C HIS A 82 8.86 -17.54 11.59
N CYS A 83 9.49 -18.30 10.72
CA CYS A 83 9.18 -19.74 10.58
C CYS A 83 10.18 -20.66 11.28
N ARG A 84 11.27 -20.12 11.86
CA ARG A 84 12.37 -20.86 12.50
C ARG A 84 13.06 -21.90 11.63
N ARG A 85 12.87 -21.85 10.30
CA ARG A 85 13.58 -22.70 9.32
C ARG A 85 14.94 -22.11 8.95
N GLY A 86 15.86 -22.99 8.55
CA GLY A 86 17.17 -22.63 8.03
C GLY A 86 17.05 -21.91 6.68
N ILE A 87 17.80 -20.83 6.50
CA ILE A 87 17.82 -20.03 5.28
C ILE A 87 19.19 -20.21 4.62
N SER A 88 19.39 -21.34 3.95
CA SER A 88 20.61 -21.57 3.18
C SER A 88 20.69 -20.55 2.02
N ALA A 89 21.78 -19.81 1.91
CA ALA A 89 22.08 -19.02 0.73
C ALA A 89 22.47 -20.01 -0.39
N ALA A 90 21.68 -20.03 -1.47
CA ALA A 90 22.07 -20.68 -2.72
C ALA A 90 22.86 -19.67 -3.56
#